data_AF-A0A1E5RSB1-F1
#
_entry.id   AF-A0A1E5RSB1-F1
#
_cell.length_a   1.000
_cell.length_b   1.000
_cell.length_c   1.000
_cell.angle_alpha   90.00
_cell.angle_beta   90.00
_cell.angle_gamma   90.00
#
_symmetry.space_group_name_H-M   'P 1'
#
loop_
_entity.id
_entity.type
_entity.pdbx_description
1 polymer ?
#
loop_
_entity_poly.entity_id
_entity_poly.type
_entity_poly.pdbx_seq_one_letter_code
_entity_poly.pdbx_strand_id
1 'polypeptide(L)'
;MINNLYLLLDKYIYIYNTGYYNQVDDTTLNTYAKDIQALLKVFDYQAINLKYISLVELYITVNFLRYSNHSDNKAIYAEINKYVEILKSKQCLSINSAIYQYYNYLNQAFKLTVSKEKITGDVINQFEKNIENLLSGKLEKSTNSVQYLKMNKLFINFKMNFNSVSINSIIILVQSLIDKFPLDVESKWLLFKCYKKLATTNKSLYSEYMKAVLEDIIIIRPDNYLAWIELSKIVKDEDELYNCHLQIIKYTKYNKDSWIYLSKHSKKDSIKNIAKKYC
;
A
#
# COMPACT_ATOMS: atom_id res chain seq x y z
N MET A 1 -5.30 11.61 28.90
CA MET A 1 -5.60 12.19 27.57
C MET A 1 -4.39 12.08 26.63
N ILE A 2 -3.18 12.45 27.06
CA ILE A 2 -1.94 12.35 26.27
C ILE A 2 -1.63 10.91 25.78
N ASN A 3 -1.79 9.88 26.63
CA ASN A 3 -1.54 8.48 26.24
C ASN A 3 -2.43 8.00 25.09
N ASN A 4 -3.68 8.48 24.99
CA ASN A 4 -4.60 8.07 23.92
C ASN A 4 -4.17 8.65 22.56
N LEU A 5 -3.58 9.84 22.55
CA LEU A 5 -3.07 10.48 21.33
C LEU A 5 -1.83 9.77 20.78
N TYR A 6 -0.94 9.30 21.65
CA TYR A 6 0.21 8.50 21.23
C TYR A 6 -0.20 7.12 20.70
N LEU A 7 -1.19 6.47 21.31
CA LEU A 7 -1.76 5.23 20.78
C LEU A 7 -2.40 5.45 19.40
N LEU A 8 -3.10 6.57 19.22
CA LEU A 8 -3.69 6.94 17.94
C LEU A 8 -2.62 7.24 16.89
N LEU A 9 -1.55 7.96 17.27
CA LEU A 9 -0.38 8.17 16.43
C LEU A 9 0.21 6.83 15.95
N ASP A 10 0.51 5.92 16.87
CA ASP A 10 1.11 4.61 16.53
C ASP A 10 0.20 3.77 15.63
N LYS A 11 -1.13 3.84 15.82
CA LYS A 11 -2.11 3.24 14.89
C LYS A 11 -1.96 3.79 13.47
N TYR A 12 -1.86 5.11 13.29
CA TYR A 12 -1.76 5.70 11.95
C TYR A 12 -0.38 5.51 11.32
N ILE A 13 0.69 5.47 12.11
CA ILE A 13 2.01 5.07 11.62
C ILE A 13 1.98 3.61 11.15
N TYR A 14 1.33 2.73 11.89
CA TYR A 14 1.12 1.35 11.45
C TYR A 14 0.31 1.28 10.15
N ILE A 15 -0.80 2.03 10.04
CA ILE A 15 -1.62 2.10 8.81
C ILE A 15 -0.80 2.59 7.61
N TYR A 16 0.04 3.61 7.80
CA TYR A 16 0.93 4.13 6.76
C TYR A 16 1.94 3.06 6.33
N ASN A 17 2.68 2.48 7.29
CA ASN A 17 3.74 1.51 7.02
C ASN A 17 3.22 0.21 6.38
N THR A 18 1.97 -0.18 6.67
CA THR A 18 1.35 -1.39 6.11
C THR A 18 0.57 -1.13 4.82
N GLY A 19 0.37 0.13 4.43
CA GLY A 19 -0.47 0.48 3.28
C GLY A 19 -1.95 0.09 3.46
N TYR A 20 -2.41 -0.15 4.70
CA TYR A 20 -3.76 -0.66 4.97
C TYR A 20 -4.86 0.28 4.48
N TYR A 21 -4.56 1.58 4.37
CA TYR A 21 -5.45 2.59 3.80
C TYR A 21 -5.89 2.29 2.36
N ASN A 22 -5.19 1.44 1.60
CA ASN A 22 -5.58 1.03 0.24
C ASN A 22 -6.67 -0.06 0.22
N GLN A 23 -7.12 -0.56 1.38
CA GLN A 23 -8.00 -1.73 1.49
C GLN A 23 -9.33 -1.42 2.18
N VAL A 24 -9.56 -0.17 2.58
CA VAL A 24 -10.71 0.24 3.36
C VAL A 24 -11.71 1.03 2.51
N ASP A 25 -12.94 1.11 2.98
CA ASP A 25 -14.01 1.86 2.33
C ASP A 25 -13.91 3.38 2.59
N ASP A 26 -14.68 4.16 1.84
CA ASP A 26 -14.71 5.62 1.97
C ASP A 26 -15.09 6.08 3.38
N THR A 27 -15.99 5.37 4.05
CA THR A 27 -16.39 5.66 5.44
C THR A 27 -15.19 5.59 6.39
N THR A 28 -14.37 4.56 6.23
CA THR A 28 -13.15 4.41 7.03
C THR A 28 -12.11 5.47 6.64
N LEU A 29 -11.93 5.75 5.35
CA LEU A 29 -11.02 6.82 4.90
C LEU A 29 -11.42 8.19 5.48
N ASN A 30 -12.72 8.49 5.56
CA ASN A 30 -13.24 9.70 6.19
C ASN A 30 -12.85 9.82 7.66
N THR A 31 -12.94 8.71 8.38
CA THR A 31 -12.52 8.63 9.78
C THR A 31 -11.01 8.85 9.90
N TYR A 32 -10.23 8.20 9.03
CA TYR A 32 -8.77 8.38 8.99
C TYR A 32 -8.38 9.83 8.76
N ALA A 33 -8.99 10.50 7.77
CA ALA A 33 -8.67 11.90 7.48
C ALA A 33 -8.92 12.83 8.68
N LYS A 34 -10.04 12.65 9.39
CA LYS A 34 -10.37 13.45 10.59
C LYS A 34 -9.39 13.20 11.72
N ASP A 35 -9.11 11.95 12.03
CA ASP A 35 -8.20 11.58 13.12
C ASP A 35 -6.77 12.06 12.84
N ILE A 36 -6.29 11.88 11.61
CA ILE A 36 -4.95 12.35 11.20
C ILE A 36 -4.88 13.88 11.24
N GLN A 37 -5.91 14.59 10.77
CA GLN A 37 -5.96 16.05 10.84
C GLN A 37 -5.89 16.55 12.29
N ALA A 38 -6.57 15.87 13.22
CA ALA A 38 -6.50 16.18 14.65
C ALA A 38 -5.08 15.93 15.19
N LEU A 39 -4.45 14.81 14.83
CA LEU A 39 -3.06 14.52 15.22
C LEU A 39 -2.09 15.58 14.70
N LEU A 40 -2.22 15.99 13.44
CA LEU A 40 -1.36 17.02 12.82
C LEU A 40 -1.53 18.41 13.46
N LYS A 41 -2.69 18.70 14.07
CA LYS A 41 -2.92 19.94 14.83
C LYS A 41 -2.33 19.88 16.25
N VAL A 42 -2.27 18.69 16.84
CA VAL A 42 -1.83 18.50 18.23
C VAL A 42 -0.32 18.28 18.33
N PHE A 43 0.25 17.48 17.43
CA PHE A 43 1.68 17.25 17.37
C PHE A 43 2.32 18.36 16.54
N ASP A 44 2.95 19.32 17.23
CA ASP A 44 3.56 20.49 16.60
C ASP A 44 4.82 20.15 15.78
N TYR A 45 5.09 20.94 14.75
CA TYR A 45 6.20 20.75 13.79
C TYR A 45 7.60 20.92 14.41
N GLN A 46 7.69 21.47 15.63
CA GLN A 46 8.95 21.89 16.25
C GLN A 46 9.84 20.73 16.72
N ALA A 47 9.33 19.50 16.77
CA ALA A 47 10.12 18.29 16.98
C ALA A 47 9.98 17.38 15.76
N ILE A 48 10.83 17.61 14.74
CA ILE A 48 10.85 16.86 13.47
C ILE A 48 11.12 15.38 13.73
N ASN A 49 10.05 14.65 14.00
CA ASN A 49 10.06 13.20 14.11
C ASN A 49 9.65 12.63 12.75
N LEU A 50 10.34 11.57 12.30
CA LEU A 50 9.96 10.80 11.11
C LEU A 50 8.48 10.43 11.12
N LYS A 51 7.89 10.18 12.30
CA LYS A 51 6.46 9.92 12.47
C LYS A 51 5.57 11.09 11.98
N TYR A 52 5.96 12.34 12.21
CA TYR A 52 5.18 13.49 11.75
C TYR A 52 5.19 13.59 10.22
N ILE A 53 6.33 13.36 9.58
CA ILE A 53 6.44 13.31 8.12
C ILE A 53 5.57 12.19 7.57
N SER A 54 5.62 10.99 8.15
CA SER A 54 4.75 9.87 7.76
C SER A 54 3.26 10.19 7.92
N LEU A 55 2.85 10.91 8.97
CA LEU A 55 1.47 11.37 9.11
C LEU A 55 1.06 12.35 8.02
N VAL A 56 1.94 13.29 7.67
CA VAL A 56 1.69 14.24 6.56
C VAL A 56 1.54 13.49 5.24
N GLU A 57 2.48 12.57 4.94
CA GLU A 57 2.42 11.73 3.75
C GLU A 57 1.11 10.91 3.71
N LEU A 58 0.73 10.27 4.82
CA LEU A 58 -0.53 9.52 4.94
C LEU A 58 -1.75 10.42 4.73
N TYR A 59 -1.76 11.61 5.33
CA TYR A 59 -2.87 12.56 5.20
C TYR A 59 -3.08 12.97 3.74
N ILE A 60 -2.00 13.28 3.01
CA ILE A 60 -2.08 13.61 1.59
C ILE A 60 -2.63 12.42 0.80
N THR A 61 -2.11 11.21 1.04
CA THR A 61 -2.55 9.99 0.34
C THR A 61 -4.01 9.63 0.63
N VAL A 62 -4.47 9.68 1.89
CA VAL A 62 -5.86 9.36 2.26
C VAL A 62 -6.82 10.35 1.63
N ASN A 63 -6.51 11.66 1.67
CA ASN A 63 -7.38 12.65 1.03
C ASN A 63 -7.36 12.56 -0.50
N PHE A 64 -6.27 12.06 -1.09
CA PHE A 64 -6.22 11.73 -2.50
C PHE A 64 -7.11 10.52 -2.84
N LEU A 65 -7.15 9.48 -2.00
CA LEU A 65 -8.04 8.32 -2.23
C LEU A 65 -9.52 8.66 -2.03
N ARG A 66 -9.83 9.56 -1.09
CA ARG A 66 -11.18 10.10 -0.87
C ARG A 66 -11.66 10.99 -2.02
N TYR A 67 -10.75 11.33 -2.93
CA TYR A 67 -11.07 12.20 -4.04
C TYR A 67 -12.15 11.61 -4.94
N SER A 68 -12.93 12.48 -5.59
CA SER A 68 -14.13 12.20 -6.41
C SER A 68 -15.46 12.01 -5.66
N ASN A 69 -15.44 11.68 -4.37
CA ASN A 69 -16.68 11.36 -3.62
C ASN A 69 -17.19 12.46 -2.68
N HIS A 70 -16.47 13.58 -2.55
CA HIS A 70 -16.80 14.64 -1.60
C HIS A 70 -17.14 15.99 -2.23
N SER A 71 -18.04 16.73 -1.58
CA SER A 71 -18.50 18.06 -2.00
C SER A 71 -17.58 19.20 -1.53
N ASP A 72 -16.67 18.95 -0.58
CA ASP A 72 -15.77 19.92 0.05
C ASP A 72 -14.34 19.91 -0.53
N ASN A 73 -14.15 19.42 -1.77
CA ASN A 73 -12.84 19.27 -2.42
C ASN A 73 -11.95 20.53 -2.38
N LYS A 74 -12.53 21.74 -2.39
CA LYS A 74 -11.76 23.00 -2.27
C LYS A 74 -11.12 23.18 -0.88
N ALA A 75 -11.83 22.82 0.19
CA ALA A 75 -11.30 22.90 1.55
C ALA A 75 -10.22 21.84 1.76
N ILE A 76 -10.47 20.61 1.30
CA ILE A 76 -9.49 19.51 1.33
C ILE A 76 -8.21 19.92 0.58
N TYR A 77 -8.32 20.51 -0.61
CA TYR A 77 -7.15 20.99 -1.36
C TYR A 77 -6.34 22.02 -0.57
N ALA A 78 -7.01 23.02 0.02
CA ALA A 78 -6.33 24.08 0.76
C ALA A 78 -5.54 23.50 1.95
N GLU A 79 -6.09 22.51 2.65
CA GLU A 79 -5.40 21.82 3.73
C GLU A 79 -4.22 20.98 3.23
N ILE A 80 -4.40 20.17 2.18
CA ILE A 80 -3.31 19.40 1.55
C ILE A 80 -2.15 20.34 1.16
N ASN A 81 -2.47 21.45 0.50
CA ASN A 81 -1.47 22.40 0.01
C ASN A 81 -0.62 22.98 1.15
N LYS A 82 -1.22 23.25 2.32
CA LYS A 82 -0.49 23.67 3.52
C LYS A 82 0.55 22.63 3.93
N TYR A 83 0.19 21.35 3.95
CA TYR A 83 1.10 20.28 4.37
C TYR A 83 2.17 19.96 3.31
N VAL A 84 1.87 20.12 2.03
CA VAL A 84 2.88 20.01 0.96
C VAL A 84 3.95 21.09 1.10
N GLU A 85 3.57 22.33 1.42
CA GLU A 85 4.55 23.39 1.70
C GLU A 85 5.40 23.10 2.96
N ILE A 86 4.86 22.40 3.96
CA ILE A 86 5.66 21.94 5.11
C ILE A 86 6.74 20.94 4.66
N LEU A 87 6.39 19.97 3.80
CA LEU A 87 7.33 18.97 3.27
C LEU A 87 8.50 19.61 2.49
N LYS A 88 8.26 20.72 1.81
CA LYS A 88 9.25 21.48 1.02
C LYS A 88 10.43 21.99 1.86
N SER A 89 10.22 22.23 3.15
CA SER A 89 11.25 22.78 4.03
C SER A 89 12.48 21.87 4.08
N LYS A 90 13.69 22.44 4.18
CA LYS A 90 14.94 21.65 4.36
C LYS A 90 14.93 20.80 5.62
N GLN A 91 14.11 21.18 6.60
CA GLN A 91 13.89 20.48 7.85
C GLN A 91 13.03 19.20 7.67
N CYS A 92 12.26 19.08 6.58
CA CYS A 92 11.49 17.88 6.26
C CYS A 92 12.14 17.09 5.12
N LEU A 93 11.89 17.46 3.86
CA LEU A 93 12.41 16.74 2.69
C LEU A 93 13.30 17.62 1.79
N SER A 94 13.18 18.95 1.88
CA SER A 94 13.71 19.93 0.93
C SER A 94 13.05 19.89 -0.46
N ILE A 95 13.09 21.03 -1.16
CA ILE A 95 12.58 21.18 -2.52
C ILE A 95 13.23 20.22 -3.54
N ASN A 96 14.45 19.75 -3.27
CA ASN A 96 15.17 18.86 -4.18
C ASN A 96 14.86 17.38 -3.96
N SER A 97 14.12 17.02 -2.91
CA SER A 97 13.75 15.63 -2.64
C SER A 97 12.78 15.11 -3.69
N ALA A 98 13.07 13.92 -4.21
CA ALA A 98 12.18 13.23 -5.12
C ALA A 98 10.81 12.94 -4.49
N ILE A 99 10.78 12.62 -3.20
CA ILE A 99 9.55 12.35 -2.45
C ILE A 99 8.70 13.63 -2.36
N TYR A 100 9.32 14.78 -2.08
CA TYR A 100 8.60 16.05 -2.10
C TYR A 100 8.03 16.34 -3.49
N GLN A 101 8.83 16.16 -4.54
CA GLN A 101 8.37 16.40 -5.92
C GLN A 101 7.18 15.53 -6.29
N TYR A 102 7.14 14.27 -5.85
CA TYR A 102 5.96 13.41 -6.01
C TYR A 102 4.70 14.01 -5.37
N TYR A 103 4.76 14.39 -4.09
CA TYR A 103 3.61 14.97 -3.40
C TYR A 103 3.21 16.33 -3.98
N ASN A 104 4.17 17.11 -4.46
CA ASN A 104 3.90 18.34 -5.19
C ASN A 104 3.15 18.08 -6.51
N TYR A 105 3.54 17.06 -7.30
CA TYR A 105 2.82 16.70 -8.52
C TYR A 105 1.43 16.13 -8.22
N LEU A 106 1.27 15.30 -7.18
CA LEU A 106 -0.06 14.86 -6.71
C LEU A 106 -0.95 16.05 -6.35
N ASN A 107 -0.41 17.03 -5.62
CA ASN A 107 -1.14 18.24 -5.24
C ASN A 107 -1.54 19.08 -6.45
N GLN A 108 -0.68 19.20 -7.46
CA GLN A 108 -1.00 19.87 -8.73
C GLN A 108 -2.11 19.14 -9.49
N ALA A 109 -2.08 17.80 -9.53
CA ALA A 109 -3.16 17.01 -10.12
C ALA A 109 -4.49 17.26 -9.38
N PHE A 110 -4.47 17.31 -8.05
CA PHE A 110 -5.64 17.63 -7.23
C PHE A 110 -6.20 19.04 -7.52
N LYS A 111 -5.32 20.04 -7.66
CA LYS A 111 -5.72 21.41 -8.02
C LYS A 111 -6.54 21.44 -9.30
N LEU A 112 -6.11 20.70 -10.32
CA LEU A 112 -6.71 20.70 -11.65
C LEU A 112 -8.09 20.03 -11.68
N THR A 113 -8.35 18.98 -10.89
CA THR A 113 -9.74 18.47 -10.85
C THR A 113 -10.64 19.31 -9.94
N VAL A 114 -10.10 19.99 -8.92
CA VAL A 114 -10.86 20.94 -8.09
C VAL A 114 -11.33 22.16 -8.88
N SER A 115 -10.54 22.63 -9.85
CA SER A 115 -10.93 23.72 -10.76
C SER A 115 -12.05 23.33 -11.74
N LYS A 116 -12.51 22.07 -11.73
CA LYS A 116 -13.42 21.49 -12.75
C LYS A 116 -12.88 21.59 -14.18
N GLU A 117 -11.61 21.92 -14.34
CA GLU A 117 -10.91 21.69 -15.59
C GLU A 117 -10.89 20.17 -15.77
N LYS A 118 -11.34 19.68 -16.92
CA LYS A 118 -11.19 18.25 -17.21
C LYS A 118 -9.71 17.93 -17.06
N ILE A 119 -9.37 17.00 -16.16
CA ILE A 119 -8.09 16.30 -16.30
C ILE A 119 -8.19 15.60 -17.65
N THR A 120 -7.58 16.21 -18.66
CA THR A 120 -7.41 15.59 -19.97
C THR A 120 -6.29 14.56 -19.86
N GLY A 121 -6.25 13.60 -20.80
CA GLY A 121 -5.12 12.67 -20.89
C GLY A 121 -3.78 13.41 -20.96
N ASP A 122 -3.74 14.59 -21.58
CA ASP A 122 -2.52 15.40 -21.73
C ASP A 122 -1.94 15.89 -20.40
N VAL A 123 -2.81 16.25 -19.45
CA VAL A 123 -2.39 16.68 -18.11
C VAL A 123 -1.81 15.50 -17.33
N ILE A 124 -2.45 14.34 -17.38
CA ILE A 124 -1.93 13.11 -16.76
C ILE A 124 -0.58 12.76 -17.37
N ASN A 125 -0.48 12.76 -18.71
CA ASN A 125 0.76 12.49 -19.43
C ASN A 125 1.90 13.44 -19.05
N GLN A 126 1.60 14.71 -18.80
CA GLN A 126 2.60 15.68 -18.35
C GLN A 126 3.13 15.35 -16.94
N PHE A 127 2.25 14.98 -16.01
CA PHE A 127 2.66 14.53 -14.67
C PHE A 127 3.47 13.25 -14.72
N GLU A 128 3.03 12.28 -15.53
CA GLU A 128 3.75 11.03 -15.72
C GLU A 128 5.17 11.27 -16.24
N LYS A 129 5.30 12.10 -17.29
CA LYS A 129 6.60 12.46 -17.86
C LYS A 129 7.51 13.16 -16.84
N ASN A 130 6.96 14.01 -15.98
CA ASN A 130 7.72 14.67 -14.92
C ASN A 130 8.27 13.67 -13.90
N ILE A 131 7.46 12.69 -13.48
CA ILE A 131 7.87 11.64 -12.54
C ILE A 131 8.87 10.67 -13.21
N GLU A 132 8.66 10.31 -14.48
CA GLU A 132 9.59 9.46 -15.26
C GLU A 132 10.97 10.11 -15.43
N ASN A 133 11.02 11.42 -15.73
CA ASN A 133 12.27 12.18 -15.81
C ASN A 133 13.01 12.22 -14.46
N LEU A 134 12.28 12.32 -13.36
CA LEU A 134 12.85 12.28 -12.00
C LEU A 134 13.46 10.91 -11.69
N LEU A 135 12.75 9.83 -12.04
CA LEU A 135 13.18 8.44 -11.84
C LEU A 135 14.44 8.11 -12.65
N SER A 136 14.39 8.33 -13.97
CA SER A 136 15.48 8.01 -14.91
C SER A 136 16.69 8.95 -14.79
N GLY A 137 16.47 10.22 -14.48
CA GLY A 137 17.52 11.24 -14.42
C GLY A 137 18.24 11.26 -13.08
N LYS A 138 17.50 11.55 -12.01
CA LYS A 138 18.09 11.77 -10.68
C LYS A 138 18.30 10.46 -9.93
N LEU A 139 17.30 9.59 -9.85
CA LEU A 139 17.33 8.48 -8.90
C LEU A 139 18.11 7.25 -9.40
N GLU A 140 17.91 6.86 -10.66
CA GLU A 140 18.62 5.72 -11.23
C GLU A 140 20.14 5.96 -11.31
N LYS A 141 20.55 7.21 -11.61
CA LYS A 141 21.96 7.60 -11.70
C LYS A 141 22.61 7.94 -10.36
N SER A 142 21.85 8.43 -9.37
CA SER A 142 22.41 8.87 -8.07
C SER A 142 22.58 7.74 -7.04
N THR A 143 22.43 6.47 -7.42
CA THR A 143 22.60 5.28 -6.56
C THR A 143 21.76 5.24 -5.28
N ASN A 144 20.72 6.07 -5.13
CA ASN A 144 19.79 5.98 -4.01
C ASN A 144 18.69 4.94 -4.28
N SER A 145 19.05 3.66 -4.11
CA SER A 145 18.21 2.50 -4.42
C SER A 145 16.90 2.47 -3.63
N VAL A 146 16.92 2.91 -2.37
CA VAL A 146 15.72 2.99 -1.49
C VAL A 146 14.75 4.06 -1.98
N GLN A 147 15.24 5.26 -2.30
CA GLN A 147 14.38 6.32 -2.84
C GLN A 147 13.87 5.96 -4.24
N TYR A 148 14.70 5.34 -5.07
CA TYR A 148 14.28 4.83 -6.37
C TYR A 148 13.14 3.83 -6.24
N LEU A 149 13.27 2.84 -5.34
CA LEU A 149 12.22 1.85 -5.08
C LEU A 149 10.93 2.50 -4.57
N LYS A 150 11.02 3.36 -3.55
CA LYS A 150 9.85 4.09 -3.01
C LYS A 150 9.14 4.89 -4.09
N MET A 151 9.90 5.62 -4.92
CA MET A 151 9.34 6.45 -5.97
C MET A 151 8.69 5.64 -7.10
N ASN A 152 9.26 4.51 -7.50
CA ASN A 152 8.63 3.62 -8.48
C ASN A 152 7.30 3.06 -7.95
N LYS A 153 7.24 2.64 -6.68
CA LYS A 153 5.98 2.18 -6.05
C LYS A 153 4.92 3.28 -6.03
N LEU A 154 5.32 4.49 -5.63
CA LEU A 154 4.45 5.67 -5.63
C LEU A 154 3.94 6.02 -7.04
N PHE A 155 4.77 5.85 -8.06
CA PHE A 155 4.39 6.08 -9.45
C PHE A 155 3.44 5.01 -10.00
N ILE A 156 3.68 3.74 -9.68
CA ILE A 156 2.76 2.65 -10.04
C ILE A 156 1.39 2.87 -9.39
N ASN A 157 1.36 3.22 -8.10
CA ASN A 157 0.11 3.57 -7.40
C ASN A 157 -0.61 4.74 -8.05
N PHE A 158 0.13 5.78 -8.48
CA PHE A 158 -0.43 6.89 -9.24
C PHE A 158 -1.12 6.40 -10.52
N LYS A 159 -0.42 5.60 -11.35
CA LYS A 159 -0.98 5.06 -12.59
C LYS A 159 -2.22 4.21 -12.37
N MET A 160 -2.22 3.40 -11.31
CA MET A 160 -3.38 2.58 -10.93
C MET A 160 -4.58 3.42 -10.49
N ASN A 161 -4.35 4.46 -9.68
CA ASN A 161 -5.43 5.31 -9.18
C ASN A 161 -6.09 6.14 -10.28
N PHE A 162 -5.32 6.60 -11.26
CA PHE A 162 -5.84 7.33 -12.42
C PHE A 162 -6.32 6.41 -13.56
N ASN A 163 -6.18 5.08 -13.42
CA ASN A 163 -6.39 4.12 -14.51
C ASN A 163 -5.70 4.55 -15.82
N SER A 164 -4.51 5.16 -15.72
CA SER A 164 -3.83 5.77 -16.87
C SER A 164 -3.24 4.72 -17.82
N VAL A 165 -3.03 3.50 -17.33
CA VAL A 165 -2.52 2.37 -18.11
C VAL A 165 -3.27 1.08 -17.78
N SER A 166 -3.19 0.12 -18.70
CA SER A 166 -3.78 -1.21 -18.51
C SER A 166 -3.11 -1.97 -17.36
N ILE A 167 -3.83 -2.93 -16.78
CA ILE A 167 -3.28 -3.81 -15.74
C ILE A 167 -2.06 -4.63 -16.24
N ASN A 168 -2.02 -4.97 -17.53
CA ASN A 168 -0.87 -5.65 -18.14
C ASN A 168 0.37 -4.73 -18.16
N SER A 169 0.19 -3.45 -18.46
CA SER A 169 1.26 -2.45 -18.38
C SER A 169 1.76 -2.27 -16.95
N ILE A 170 0.86 -2.30 -15.96
CA ILE A 170 1.25 -2.30 -14.53
C ILE A 170 2.08 -3.54 -14.19
N ILE A 171 1.69 -4.72 -14.66
CA ILE A 171 2.45 -5.97 -14.42
C ILE A 171 3.88 -5.84 -14.95
N ILE A 172 4.07 -5.32 -16.17
CA ILE A 172 5.40 -5.12 -16.75
C ILE A 172 6.25 -4.18 -15.89
N LEU A 173 5.69 -3.07 -15.43
CA LEU A 173 6.39 -2.12 -14.56
C LEU A 173 6.77 -2.76 -13.21
N VAL A 174 5.85 -3.51 -12.60
CA VAL A 174 6.09 -4.20 -11.32
C VAL A 174 7.14 -5.30 -11.48
N GLN A 175 7.09 -6.08 -12.57
CA GLN A 175 8.09 -7.11 -12.87
C GLN A 175 9.48 -6.50 -13.06
N SER A 176 9.61 -5.43 -13.85
CA SER A 176 10.89 -4.72 -14.00
C SER A 176 11.45 -4.22 -12.67
N LEU A 177 10.56 -3.80 -11.76
CA LEU A 177 10.96 -3.38 -10.42
C LEU A 177 11.39 -4.59 -9.55
N ILE A 178 10.71 -5.72 -9.64
CA ILE A 178 11.09 -6.97 -8.95
C ILE A 178 12.44 -7.49 -9.47
N ASP A 179 12.70 -7.42 -10.77
CA ASP A 179 13.98 -7.84 -11.35
C ASP A 179 15.15 -7.04 -10.76
N LYS A 180 14.94 -5.74 -10.50
CA LYS A 180 15.92 -4.87 -9.83
C LYS A 180 15.94 -5.05 -8.31
N PHE A 181 14.81 -5.38 -7.69
CA PHE A 181 14.63 -5.50 -6.23
C PHE A 181 13.93 -6.82 -5.87
N PRO A 182 14.60 -7.98 -6.03
CA PRO A 182 13.96 -9.29 -5.93
C PRO A 182 13.48 -9.63 -4.51
N LEU A 183 14.03 -8.97 -3.49
CA LEU A 183 13.65 -9.16 -2.09
C LEU A 183 12.50 -8.26 -1.64
N ASP A 184 11.98 -7.39 -2.50
CA ASP A 184 10.89 -6.49 -2.14
C ASP A 184 9.53 -7.20 -2.16
N VAL A 185 9.06 -7.57 -0.97
CA VAL A 185 7.80 -8.27 -0.77
C VAL A 185 6.58 -7.43 -1.18
N GLU A 186 6.65 -6.11 -1.03
CA GLU A 186 5.52 -5.22 -1.37
C GLU A 186 5.25 -5.21 -2.88
N SER A 187 6.31 -5.12 -3.69
CA SER A 187 6.22 -5.22 -5.15
C SER A 187 5.70 -6.59 -5.59
N LYS A 188 6.18 -7.68 -4.98
CA LYS A 188 5.64 -9.03 -5.23
C LYS A 188 4.17 -9.13 -4.82
N TRP A 189 3.77 -8.55 -3.70
CA TRP A 189 2.38 -8.53 -3.26
C TRP A 189 1.48 -7.73 -4.21
N LEU A 190 1.98 -6.63 -4.76
CA LEU A 190 1.29 -5.86 -5.79
C LEU A 190 1.12 -6.68 -7.07
N LEU A 191 2.15 -7.41 -7.49
CA LEU A 191 2.08 -8.33 -8.63
C LEU A 191 1.00 -9.41 -8.43
N PHE A 192 0.95 -10.00 -7.23
CA PHE A 192 -0.11 -10.95 -6.85
C PHE A 192 -1.51 -10.31 -6.99
N LYS A 193 -1.71 -9.09 -6.51
CA LYS A 193 -2.99 -8.38 -6.66
C LYS A 193 -3.37 -8.15 -8.13
N CYS A 194 -2.40 -7.82 -8.98
CA CYS A 194 -2.63 -7.68 -10.42
C CYS A 194 -3.10 -8.99 -11.04
N TYR A 195 -2.44 -10.11 -10.76
CA TYR A 195 -2.86 -11.42 -11.24
C TYR A 195 -4.22 -11.84 -10.69
N LYS A 196 -4.50 -11.55 -9.42
CA LYS A 196 -5.81 -11.82 -8.80
C LYS A 196 -6.94 -11.07 -9.50
N LYS A 197 -6.70 -9.82 -9.93
CA LYS A 197 -7.67 -9.05 -10.72
C LYS A 197 -7.92 -9.71 -12.08
N LEU A 198 -6.86 -10.19 -12.75
CA LEU A 198 -6.94 -10.88 -14.03
C LEU A 198 -7.51 -12.30 -13.94
N ALA A 199 -7.44 -12.95 -12.79
CA ALA A 199 -8.04 -14.28 -12.57
C ALA A 199 -9.57 -14.28 -12.73
N THR A 200 -10.22 -13.11 -12.72
CA THR A 200 -11.64 -12.97 -13.06
C THR A 200 -11.94 -13.31 -14.53
N THR A 201 -10.97 -13.13 -15.44
CA THR A 201 -11.12 -13.41 -16.87
C THR A 201 -10.54 -14.77 -17.27
N ASN A 202 -9.43 -15.19 -16.65
CA ASN A 202 -8.85 -16.51 -16.90
C ASN A 202 -8.29 -17.11 -15.61
N LYS A 203 -9.16 -17.77 -14.83
CA LYS A 203 -8.80 -18.31 -13.52
C LYS A 203 -7.66 -19.31 -13.58
N SER A 204 -7.62 -20.19 -14.58
CA SER A 204 -6.61 -21.26 -14.65
C SER A 204 -5.20 -20.70 -14.79
N LEU A 205 -4.99 -19.85 -15.79
CA LEU A 205 -3.68 -19.26 -16.08
C LEU A 205 -3.16 -18.43 -14.92
N TYR A 206 -3.99 -17.52 -14.39
CA TYR A 206 -3.53 -16.60 -13.36
C TYR A 206 -3.40 -17.26 -11.98
N SER A 207 -4.04 -18.42 -11.72
CA SER A 207 -3.84 -19.16 -10.47
C SER A 207 -2.42 -19.68 -10.31
N GLU A 208 -1.79 -20.12 -11.40
CA GLU A 208 -0.40 -20.58 -11.38
C GLU A 208 0.57 -19.42 -11.09
N TYR A 209 0.38 -18.28 -11.77
CA TYR A 209 1.18 -17.08 -11.50
C TYR A 209 0.98 -16.53 -10.08
N MET A 210 -0.26 -16.54 -9.58
CA MET A 210 -0.53 -16.16 -8.19
C MET A 210 0.18 -17.08 -7.21
N LYS A 211 0.13 -18.40 -7.43
CA LYS A 211 0.81 -19.39 -6.58
C LYS A 211 2.31 -19.11 -6.52
N ALA A 212 2.97 -19.00 -7.68
CA ALA A 212 4.40 -18.76 -7.76
C ALA A 212 4.82 -17.46 -7.02
N VAL A 213 4.07 -16.38 -7.19
CA VAL A 213 4.35 -15.12 -6.49
C VAL A 213 4.18 -15.24 -4.97
N LEU A 214 3.18 -15.98 -4.50
CA LEU A 214 2.96 -16.19 -3.07
C LEU A 214 4.06 -17.06 -2.45
N GLU A 215 4.48 -18.13 -3.14
CA GLU A 215 5.60 -18.98 -2.72
C GLU A 215 6.89 -18.17 -2.62
N ASP A 216 7.18 -17.32 -3.60
CA ASP A 216 8.32 -16.39 -3.57
C ASP A 216 8.27 -15.46 -2.34
N ILE A 217 7.10 -14.90 -2.03
CA ILE A 217 6.92 -14.04 -0.85
C ILE A 217 7.18 -14.83 0.43
N ILE A 218 6.70 -16.06 0.50
CA ILE A 218 6.87 -16.95 1.64
C ILE A 218 8.34 -17.35 1.82
N ILE A 219 9.08 -17.58 0.72
CA ILE A 219 10.52 -17.86 0.77
C ILE A 219 11.27 -16.67 1.40
N ILE A 220 10.91 -15.44 1.02
CA ILE A 220 11.56 -14.22 1.55
C ILE A 220 11.09 -13.90 2.97
N ARG A 221 9.80 -14.09 3.27
CA ARG A 221 9.16 -13.83 4.55
C ARG A 221 8.27 -15.00 4.97
N PRO A 222 8.85 -16.05 5.58
CA PRO A 222 8.09 -17.23 6.00
C PRO A 222 7.02 -16.92 7.06
N ASP A 223 7.18 -15.83 7.80
CA ASP A 223 6.26 -15.31 8.80
C ASP A 223 5.08 -14.51 8.23
N ASN A 224 5.05 -14.29 6.91
CA ASN A 224 3.95 -13.62 6.23
C ASN A 224 2.70 -14.51 6.16
N TYR A 225 1.95 -14.56 7.26
CA TYR A 225 0.72 -15.34 7.36
C TYR A 225 -0.36 -14.92 6.36
N LEU A 226 -0.33 -13.69 5.83
CA LEU A 226 -1.27 -13.26 4.79
C LEU A 226 -0.97 -13.97 3.46
N ALA A 227 0.30 -14.15 3.12
CA ALA A 227 0.68 -14.93 1.95
C ALA A 227 0.26 -16.40 2.10
N TRP A 228 0.43 -16.99 3.29
CA TRP A 228 -0.06 -18.33 3.57
C TRP A 228 -1.60 -18.45 3.45
N ILE A 229 -2.36 -17.45 3.93
CA ILE A 229 -3.82 -17.40 3.79
C ILE A 229 -4.25 -17.33 2.32
N GLU A 230 -3.56 -16.54 1.50
CA GLU A 230 -3.90 -16.47 0.08
C GLU A 230 -3.47 -17.74 -0.67
N LEU A 231 -2.35 -18.35 -0.29
CA LEU A 231 -1.88 -19.61 -0.88
C LEU A 231 -2.85 -20.76 -0.59
N SER A 232 -3.39 -20.83 0.64
CA SER A 232 -4.38 -21.86 1.03
C SER A 232 -5.68 -21.79 0.22
N LYS A 233 -5.95 -20.68 -0.48
CA LYS A 233 -7.14 -20.52 -1.35
C LYS A 233 -6.91 -21.02 -2.77
N ILE A 234 -5.66 -21.27 -3.15
CA ILE A 234 -5.24 -21.58 -4.52
C ILE A 234 -4.71 -23.01 -4.63
N VAL A 235 -4.04 -23.49 -3.58
CA VAL A 235 -3.51 -24.85 -3.50
C VAL A 235 -4.64 -25.88 -3.55
N LYS A 236 -4.43 -26.93 -4.37
CA LYS A 236 -5.35 -28.07 -4.50
C LYS A 236 -4.85 -29.34 -3.81
N ASP A 237 -3.54 -29.46 -3.62
CA ASP A 237 -2.94 -30.60 -2.93
C ASP A 237 -3.30 -30.56 -1.44
N GLU A 238 -3.80 -31.68 -0.90
CA GLU A 238 -4.31 -31.72 0.47
C GLU A 238 -3.21 -31.57 1.51
N ASP A 239 -2.02 -32.13 1.28
CA ASP A 239 -0.91 -32.06 2.22
C ASP A 239 -0.29 -30.66 2.23
N GLU A 240 -0.16 -30.01 1.06
CA GLU A 240 0.26 -28.62 0.92
C GLU A 240 -0.77 -27.66 1.57
N LEU A 241 -2.07 -27.88 1.35
CA LEU A 241 -3.14 -27.10 1.98
C LEU A 241 -3.12 -27.25 3.50
N TYR A 242 -2.95 -28.47 4.00
CA TYR A 242 -2.79 -28.74 5.41
C TYR A 242 -1.59 -27.99 6.00
N ASN A 243 -0.45 -28.00 5.32
CA ASN A 243 0.74 -27.25 5.73
C ASN A 243 0.48 -25.74 5.75
N CYS A 244 -0.22 -25.18 4.74
CA CYS A 244 -0.58 -23.77 4.74
C CYS A 244 -1.35 -23.40 6.01
N HIS A 245 -2.39 -24.16 6.37
CA HIS A 245 -3.17 -23.90 7.58
C HIS A 245 -2.34 -24.03 8.87
N LEU A 246 -1.39 -24.97 8.93
CA LEU A 246 -0.44 -25.05 10.04
C LEU A 246 0.45 -23.80 10.15
N GLN A 247 1.00 -23.31 9.03
CA GLN A 247 1.82 -22.10 9.04
C GLN A 247 1.00 -20.86 9.43
N ILE A 248 -0.25 -20.76 8.97
CA ILE A 248 -1.14 -19.66 9.35
C ILE A 248 -1.32 -19.61 10.86
N ILE A 249 -1.69 -20.73 11.51
CA ILE A 249 -1.91 -20.73 12.97
C ILE A 249 -0.62 -20.56 13.78
N LYS A 250 0.53 -20.98 13.21
CA LYS A 250 1.85 -20.78 13.81
C LYS A 250 2.16 -19.29 13.99
N TYR A 251 1.81 -18.47 12.99
CA TYR A 251 2.11 -17.04 12.99
C TYR A 251 0.93 -16.16 13.44
N THR A 252 -0.31 -16.64 13.33
CA THR A 252 -1.49 -15.93 13.83
C THR A 252 -2.55 -16.86 14.41
N LYS A 253 -2.83 -16.70 15.70
CA LYS A 253 -3.92 -17.43 16.38
C LYS A 253 -5.32 -16.92 16.03
N TYR A 254 -5.44 -15.83 15.27
CA TYR A 254 -6.73 -15.15 15.03
C TYR A 254 -7.40 -15.57 13.72
N ASN A 255 -6.78 -16.46 12.92
CA ASN A 255 -7.41 -16.97 11.71
C ASN A 255 -8.37 -18.12 12.04
N LYS A 256 -9.66 -17.78 12.19
CA LYS A 256 -10.72 -18.74 12.53
C LYS A 256 -10.85 -19.85 11.49
N ASP A 257 -10.75 -19.53 10.21
CA ASP A 257 -10.91 -20.50 9.11
C ASP A 257 -9.87 -21.61 9.18
N SER A 258 -8.63 -21.28 9.54
CA SER A 258 -7.55 -22.26 9.70
C SER A 258 -7.78 -23.17 10.91
N TRP A 259 -8.27 -22.62 12.03
CA TRP A 259 -8.65 -23.47 13.16
C TRP A 259 -9.79 -24.43 12.81
N ILE A 260 -10.82 -23.93 12.11
CA ILE A 260 -11.93 -24.77 11.63
C ILE A 260 -11.40 -25.87 10.72
N TYR A 261 -10.54 -25.54 9.75
CA TYR A 261 -9.94 -26.52 8.84
C TYR A 261 -9.16 -27.60 9.59
N LEU A 262 -8.24 -27.19 10.47
CA LEU A 262 -7.38 -28.11 11.23
C LEU A 262 -8.17 -29.01 12.19
N SER A 263 -9.28 -28.51 12.76
CA SER A 263 -10.15 -29.30 13.65
C SER A 263 -10.80 -30.49 12.93
N LYS A 264 -11.03 -30.38 11.62
CA LYS A 264 -11.66 -31.40 10.78
C LYS A 264 -10.63 -32.30 10.10
N HIS A 265 -9.57 -31.71 9.54
CA HIS A 265 -8.68 -32.40 8.61
C HIS A 265 -7.33 -32.82 9.20
N SER A 266 -6.96 -32.41 10.43
CA SER A 266 -5.68 -32.83 10.98
C SER A 266 -5.62 -34.33 11.28
N LYS A 267 -4.55 -34.99 10.80
CA LYS A 267 -4.25 -36.40 11.12
C LYS A 267 -3.76 -36.60 12.57
N LYS A 268 -3.43 -35.51 13.29
CA LYS A 268 -2.92 -35.54 14.68
C LYS A 268 -4.01 -35.12 15.67
N ASP A 269 -4.39 -36.03 16.57
CA ASP A 269 -5.44 -35.76 17.56
C ASP A 269 -5.09 -34.60 18.51
N SER A 270 -3.81 -34.41 18.82
CA SER A 270 -3.36 -33.26 19.60
C SER A 270 -3.69 -31.92 18.93
N ILE A 271 -3.47 -31.81 17.62
CA ILE A 271 -3.78 -30.60 16.83
C ILE A 271 -5.30 -30.43 16.69
N LYS A 272 -6.05 -31.51 16.42
CA LYS A 272 -7.52 -31.47 16.39
C LYS A 272 -8.11 -30.95 17.71
N ASN A 273 -7.62 -31.44 18.83
CA ASN A 273 -8.10 -31.05 20.16
C ASN A 273 -7.76 -29.60 20.50
N ILE A 274 -6.59 -29.11 20.11
CA ILE A 274 -6.25 -27.69 20.24
C ILE A 274 -7.16 -26.85 19.36
N ALA A 275 -7.30 -27.21 18.08
CA ALA A 275 -8.09 -26.45 17.12
C ALA A 275 -9.56 -26.33 17.54
N LYS A 276 -10.18 -27.39 18.08
CA LYS A 276 -11.55 -27.37 18.63
C LYS A 276 -11.75 -26.33 19.73
N LYS A 277 -10.70 -25.95 20.48
CA LYS A 277 -10.80 -24.91 21.52
C LYS A 277 -10.85 -23.48 20.96
N TYR A 278 -10.44 -23.29 19.71
CA TYR A 278 -10.37 -21.99 19.03
C TYR A 278 -11.45 -21.81 17.94
N CYS A 279 -12.27 -22.83 17.69
CA CYS A 279 -13.40 -22.81 16.75
C CYS A 279 -14.61 -22.03 17.30
#